data_AF-A0A7W7WB84-F1
#
_entry.id   AF-A0A7W7WB84-F1
#
_cell.length_a   1.000
_cell.length_b   1.000
_cell.length_c   1.000
_cell.angle_alpha   90.00
_cell.angle_beta   90.00
_cell.angle_gamma   90.00
#
_symmetry.space_group_name_H-M   'P 1'
#
loop_
_entity.id
_entity.type
_entity.pdbx_description
1 polymer ?
#
loop_
_entity_poly.entity_id
_entity_poly.type
_entity_poly.pdbx_seq_one_letter_code
_entity_poly.pdbx_strand_id
1 'polypeptide(L)'
;MSARTRVREALIHGIERDDFSQCGGDFYARGHVRNIAKVVGLDPEAMVHEYDELHGGVPLPVRAASVFQADTPIKIRESRSPNWTTAMAVALAIVVVFGVVKMMGGSGDDTPAAVVRQASAPAVPPSAASVDALGLQRVPAGKRGEPVLFQVKAVRPAWLDVREAGGRRLFSGMMEEGKTSVWKAKKGVKVTFGDGGAFRVRVNGKNLGTPGPSGQVLSRSYGTSAREPR
;
A
#
# COMPACT_ATOMS: atom_id res chain seq x y z
N MET A 1 -6.25 29.76 -13.50
CA MET A 1 -5.92 28.58 -14.32
C MET A 1 -6.22 27.24 -13.61
N SER A 2 -5.81 27.05 -12.34
CA SER A 2 -5.99 25.81 -11.56
C SER A 2 -7.45 25.29 -11.48
N ALA A 3 -8.42 26.15 -11.17
CA ALA A 3 -9.83 25.74 -11.01
C ALA A 3 -10.49 25.26 -12.33
N ARG A 4 -10.03 25.76 -13.48
CA ARG A 4 -10.57 25.41 -14.81
C ARG A 4 -9.94 24.15 -15.40
N THR A 5 -8.72 23.82 -14.96
CA THR A 5 -7.96 22.65 -15.43
C THR A 5 -8.07 21.47 -14.46
N ARG A 6 -8.52 21.64 -13.21
CA ARG A 6 -8.36 20.60 -12.17
C ARG A 6 -6.90 20.14 -12.00
N VAL A 7 -5.94 20.98 -12.38
CA VAL A 7 -4.50 20.78 -12.18
C VAL A 7 -4.04 21.72 -11.07
N ARG A 8 -3.24 21.22 -10.12
CA ARG A 8 -2.73 22.04 -9.02
C ARG A 8 -1.89 23.20 -9.58
N GLU A 9 -1.96 24.36 -8.95
CA GLU A 9 -1.25 25.57 -9.38
C GLU A 9 0.26 25.36 -9.50
N ALA A 10 0.87 24.66 -8.54
CA ALA A 10 2.29 24.30 -8.59
C ALA A 10 2.68 23.45 -9.82
N LEU A 11 1.78 22.59 -10.30
CA LEU A 11 1.98 21.78 -11.51
C LEU A 11 1.87 22.64 -12.78
N ILE A 12 0.95 23.59 -12.81
CA ILE A 12 0.82 24.52 -13.95
C ILE A 12 2.09 25.35 -14.10
N HIS A 13 2.58 25.92 -13.00
CA HIS A 13 3.84 26.68 -13.01
C HIS A 13 5.08 25.83 -13.34
N GLY A 14 5.06 24.53 -13.03
CA GLY A 14 6.10 23.61 -13.48
C GLY A 14 6.06 23.46 -15.01
N ILE A 15 4.88 23.15 -15.54
CA ILE A 15 4.65 22.96 -16.99
C ILE A 15 4.97 24.24 -17.79
N GLU A 16 4.63 25.42 -17.28
CA GLU A 16 4.99 26.71 -17.90
C GLU A 16 6.50 26.96 -18.00
N ARG A 17 7.32 26.20 -17.26
CA ARG A 17 8.78 26.25 -17.28
C ARG A 17 9.40 24.98 -17.87
N ASP A 18 8.61 24.18 -18.59
CA ASP A 18 8.99 22.87 -19.11
C ASP A 18 9.49 21.88 -18.03
N ASP A 19 9.07 22.07 -16.77
CA ASP A 19 9.33 21.13 -15.68
C ASP A 19 8.15 20.20 -15.45
N PHE A 20 8.29 18.97 -15.98
CA PHE A 20 7.30 17.91 -15.87
C PHE A 20 7.62 16.89 -14.76
N SER A 21 8.67 17.12 -13.95
CA SER A 21 9.15 16.17 -12.93
C SER A 21 8.09 15.79 -11.90
N GLN A 22 7.19 16.72 -11.59
CA GLN A 22 6.12 16.54 -10.61
C GLN A 22 4.82 15.97 -11.21
N CYS A 23 4.73 15.81 -12.53
CA CYS A 23 3.53 15.29 -13.20
C CYS A 23 3.25 13.82 -12.90
N GLY A 24 4.22 13.09 -12.33
CA GLY A 24 4.05 11.66 -12.00
C GLY A 24 4.23 10.73 -13.20
N GLY A 25 4.85 11.20 -14.28
CA GLY A 25 5.20 10.45 -15.50
C GLY A 25 4.52 10.98 -16.76
N ASP A 26 5.01 10.57 -17.93
CA ASP A 26 4.63 11.13 -19.24
C ASP A 26 3.13 11.00 -19.55
N PHE A 27 2.52 9.89 -19.15
CA PHE A 27 1.08 9.69 -19.33
C PHE A 27 0.26 10.82 -18.69
N TYR A 28 0.63 11.20 -17.46
CA TYR A 28 -0.04 12.28 -16.72
C TYR A 28 0.36 13.65 -17.25
N ALA A 29 1.63 13.84 -17.64
CA ALA A 29 2.10 15.07 -18.28
C ALA A 29 1.30 15.39 -19.54
N ARG A 30 1.11 14.43 -20.45
CA ARG A 30 0.24 14.59 -21.64
C ARG A 30 -1.19 14.93 -21.29
N GLY A 31 -1.74 14.34 -20.24
CA GLY A 31 -3.07 14.65 -19.73
C GLY A 31 -3.18 16.10 -19.27
N HIS A 32 -2.15 16.62 -18.58
CA HIS A 32 -2.08 18.00 -18.14
C HIS A 32 -1.90 18.97 -19.30
N VAL A 33 -0.97 18.69 -20.23
CA VAL A 33 -0.73 19.49 -21.45
C VAL A 33 -2.03 19.62 -22.26
N ARG A 34 -2.70 18.50 -22.57
CA ARG A 34 -3.97 18.48 -23.31
C ARG A 34 -5.05 19.33 -22.64
N ASN A 35 -5.13 19.28 -21.33
CA ASN A 35 -6.17 19.98 -20.59
C ASN A 35 -5.87 21.48 -20.39
N ILE A 36 -4.60 21.87 -20.26
CA ILE A 36 -4.18 23.27 -20.28
C ILE A 36 -4.48 23.87 -21.66
N ALA A 37 -4.09 23.19 -22.75
CA ALA A 37 -4.35 23.62 -24.13
C ALA A 37 -5.84 23.93 -24.37
N LYS A 38 -6.74 23.03 -23.92
CA LYS A 38 -8.20 23.25 -24.00
C LYS A 38 -8.68 24.52 -23.27
N VAL A 39 -8.08 24.84 -22.12
CA VAL A 39 -8.50 26.00 -21.32
C VAL A 39 -8.01 27.32 -21.94
N VAL A 40 -6.85 27.30 -22.58
CA VAL A 40 -6.27 28.49 -23.26
C VAL A 40 -6.73 28.63 -24.71
N GLY A 41 -7.40 27.62 -25.28
CA GLY A 41 -7.93 27.64 -26.64
C GLY A 41 -6.91 27.24 -27.71
N LEU A 42 -5.85 26.52 -27.34
CA LEU A 42 -4.88 25.94 -28.27
C LEU A 42 -5.31 24.53 -28.69
N ASP A 43 -4.81 24.06 -29.83
CA ASP A 43 -5.03 22.69 -30.30
C ASP A 43 -4.38 21.68 -29.33
N PRO A 44 -5.17 20.86 -28.62
CA PRO A 44 -4.63 19.96 -27.61
C PRO A 44 -3.76 18.84 -28.17
N GLU A 45 -4.01 18.37 -29.40
CA GLU A 45 -3.21 17.28 -29.98
C GLU A 45 -1.88 17.81 -30.54
N ALA A 46 -1.87 19.01 -31.11
CA ALA A 46 -0.63 19.68 -31.50
C ALA A 46 0.31 19.91 -30.30
N MET A 47 -0.22 20.38 -29.16
CA MET A 47 0.60 20.59 -27.96
C MET A 47 1.13 19.28 -27.36
N VAL A 48 0.37 18.19 -27.44
CA VAL A 48 0.84 16.87 -26.96
C VAL A 48 1.91 16.31 -27.90
N HIS A 49 1.78 16.53 -29.21
CA HIS A 49 2.79 16.14 -30.18
C HIS A 49 4.12 16.85 -29.93
N GLU A 50 4.07 18.17 -29.72
CA GLU A 50 5.24 18.98 -29.36
C GLU A 50 5.90 18.48 -28.05
N TYR A 51 5.09 18.18 -27.03
CA TYR A 51 5.58 17.55 -25.80
C TYR A 51 6.31 16.23 -26.09
N ASP A 52 5.74 15.36 -26.93
CA ASP A 52 6.29 14.05 -27.24
C ASP A 52 7.61 14.12 -28.03
N GLU A 53 7.75 15.10 -28.93
CA GLU A 53 8.99 15.37 -29.67
C GLU A 53 10.13 15.82 -28.74
N LEU A 54 9.83 16.71 -27.80
CA LEU A 54 10.82 17.27 -26.87
C LEU A 54 11.21 16.30 -25.75
N HIS A 55 10.28 15.44 -25.32
CA HIS A 55 10.46 14.58 -24.15
C HIS A 55 10.62 13.09 -24.50
N GLY A 56 10.70 12.73 -25.79
CA GLY A 56 11.06 11.39 -26.26
C GLY A 56 9.98 10.32 -25.99
N GLY A 57 8.72 10.74 -25.96
CA GLY A 57 7.61 9.96 -25.43
C GLY A 57 6.71 9.32 -26.49
N VAL A 58 7.20 8.45 -27.38
CA VAL A 58 6.28 7.66 -28.21
C VAL A 58 5.98 6.31 -27.54
N PRO A 59 4.86 6.13 -26.81
CA PRO A 59 4.23 4.83 -26.73
C PRO A 59 3.45 4.63 -28.04
N LEU A 60 3.95 3.73 -28.89
CA LEU A 60 3.20 3.20 -30.03
C LEU A 60 1.78 2.86 -29.56
N PRO A 61 0.72 3.32 -30.26
CA PRO A 61 -0.63 2.98 -29.88
C PRO A 61 -0.79 1.46 -29.97
N VAL A 62 -0.86 0.79 -28.82
CA VAL A 62 -1.32 -0.60 -28.77
C VAL A 62 -2.76 -0.56 -29.22
N ARG A 63 -2.98 -0.80 -30.52
CA ARG A 63 -4.31 -1.00 -31.08
C ARG A 63 -4.95 -2.15 -30.31
N ALA A 64 -6.05 -1.86 -29.63
CA ALA A 64 -6.87 -2.86 -28.94
C ALA A 64 -7.39 -3.99 -29.85
N ALA A 65 -7.13 -3.92 -31.16
CA ALA A 65 -7.47 -4.94 -32.16
C ALA A 65 -6.46 -6.10 -32.29
N SER A 66 -5.26 -6.04 -31.70
CA SER A 66 -4.29 -7.16 -31.79
C SER A 66 -4.47 -8.24 -30.72
N VAL A 67 -5.58 -8.24 -29.96
CA VAL A 67 -5.88 -9.28 -28.96
C VAL A 67 -6.58 -10.50 -29.58
N PHE A 68 -7.03 -10.43 -30.84
CA PHE A 68 -7.73 -11.53 -31.51
C PHE A 68 -7.18 -11.80 -32.91
N GLN A 69 -5.95 -12.30 -33.00
CA GLN A 69 -5.46 -13.29 -33.97
C GLN A 69 -3.92 -13.25 -34.01
N ALA A 70 -3.31 -14.21 -33.33
CA ALA A 70 -1.98 -14.71 -33.67
C ALA A 70 -1.88 -16.14 -33.13
N ASP A 71 -2.59 -17.04 -33.80
CA ASP A 71 -2.22 -18.45 -33.85
C ASP A 71 -0.96 -18.53 -34.72
N THR A 72 0.21 -18.32 -34.11
CA THR A 72 1.53 -18.63 -34.70
C THR A 72 2.56 -18.67 -33.57
N PRO A 73 3.42 -19.71 -33.49
CA PRO A 73 4.11 -20.05 -32.26
C PRO A 73 5.25 -19.08 -32.00
N ILE A 74 5.04 -18.13 -31.09
CA ILE A 74 6.14 -17.42 -30.45
C ILE A 74 6.93 -18.49 -29.68
N LYS A 75 8.17 -18.76 -30.11
CA LYS A 75 9.17 -19.44 -29.28
C LYS A 75 9.44 -18.55 -28.06
N ILE A 76 8.57 -18.67 -27.07
CA ILE A 76 8.80 -18.17 -25.73
C ILE A 76 10.01 -18.95 -25.24
N ARG A 77 11.09 -18.22 -24.98
CA ARG A 77 12.28 -18.75 -24.34
C ARG A 77 11.82 -19.37 -23.03
N GLU A 78 11.84 -20.70 -22.93
CA GLU A 78 11.54 -21.44 -21.71
C GLU A 78 12.43 -20.91 -20.60
N SER A 79 11.90 -20.08 -19.70
CA SER A 79 12.44 -20.02 -18.36
C SER A 79 11.97 -21.28 -17.64
N ARG A 80 12.64 -22.40 -17.92
CA ARG A 80 12.66 -23.56 -17.02
C ARG A 80 13.09 -23.03 -15.66
N SER A 81 12.19 -23.02 -14.69
CA SER A 81 12.55 -22.92 -13.28
C SER A 81 12.52 -24.34 -12.68
N PRO A 82 13.67 -25.03 -12.59
CA PRO A 82 13.81 -26.20 -11.73
C PRO A 82 13.84 -25.69 -10.28
N ASN A 83 13.10 -26.18 -9.27
CA ASN A 83 12.35 -27.41 -9.09
C ASN A 83 11.09 -27.12 -8.25
N TRP A 84 9.96 -26.81 -8.88
CA TRP A 84 8.70 -26.65 -8.15
C TRP A 84 8.28 -27.94 -7.42
N THR A 85 8.65 -29.09 -7.96
CA THR A 85 8.48 -30.41 -7.34
C THR A 85 9.24 -30.54 -6.02
N THR A 86 10.43 -29.93 -5.89
CA THR A 86 11.19 -29.91 -4.63
C THR A 86 10.53 -28.99 -3.61
N ALA A 87 9.98 -27.85 -4.05
CA ALA A 87 9.20 -26.98 -3.18
C ALA A 87 7.92 -27.68 -2.67
N MET A 88 7.25 -28.47 -3.52
CA MET A 88 6.12 -29.31 -3.12
C MET A 88 6.54 -30.41 -2.15
N ALA A 89 7.65 -31.11 -2.40
CA ALA A 89 8.14 -32.17 -1.52
C ALA A 89 8.54 -31.62 -0.13
N VAL A 90 9.18 -30.45 -0.06
CA VAL A 90 9.51 -29.77 1.20
C VAL A 90 8.25 -29.36 1.95
N ALA A 91 7.24 -28.82 1.25
CA ALA A 91 5.96 -28.47 1.86
C ALA A 91 5.26 -29.71 2.45
N LEU A 92 5.28 -30.83 1.72
CA LEU A 92 4.67 -32.09 2.16
C LEU A 92 5.41 -32.70 3.36
N ALA A 93 6.76 -32.65 3.36
CA ALA A 93 7.56 -33.07 4.51
C ALA A 93 7.27 -32.24 5.77
N ILE A 94 7.09 -30.92 5.64
CA ILE A 94 6.73 -30.04 6.76
C ILE A 94 5.35 -30.41 7.33
N VAL A 95 4.38 -30.74 6.49
CA VAL A 95 3.04 -31.17 6.93
C VAL A 95 3.10 -32.50 7.67
N VAL A 96 3.88 -33.47 7.19
CA VAL A 96 4.07 -34.77 7.85
C VAL A 96 4.76 -34.60 9.20
N VAL A 97 5.84 -33.81 9.27
CA VAL A 97 6.54 -33.52 10.53
C VAL A 97 5.61 -32.82 11.53
N PHE A 98 4.81 -31.85 11.07
CA PHE A 98 3.85 -31.14 11.92
C PHE A 98 2.73 -32.08 12.42
N GLY A 99 2.26 -32.99 11.58
CA GLY A 99 1.31 -34.04 11.96
C GLY A 99 1.86 -34.98 13.03
N VAL A 100 3.11 -35.45 12.87
CA VAL A 100 3.79 -36.32 13.84
C VAL A 100 4.03 -35.60 15.16
N VAL A 101 4.42 -34.32 15.14
CA VAL A 101 4.61 -33.51 16.37
C VAL A 101 3.28 -33.29 17.10
N LYS A 102 2.17 -33.08 16.39
CA LYS A 102 0.83 -32.99 16.99
C LYS A 102 0.34 -34.33 17.54
N MET A 103 0.72 -35.44 16.94
CA MET A 103 0.35 -36.79 17.36
C MET A 103 1.19 -37.29 18.55
N MET A 104 2.44 -36.82 18.69
CA MET A 104 3.35 -37.18 19.78
C MET A 104 3.33 -36.18 20.95
N GLY A 105 2.76 -34.98 20.74
CA GLY A 105 2.59 -33.92 21.73
C GLY A 105 1.19 -33.82 22.31
N GLY A 106 0.49 -34.94 22.48
CA GLY A 106 -0.76 -34.98 23.23
C GLY A 106 -0.50 -34.94 24.73
N SER A 107 -0.85 -33.83 25.40
CA SER A 107 -1.41 -33.79 26.76
C SER A 107 -1.67 -32.34 27.18
N GLY A 108 -2.92 -32.04 27.51
CA GLY A 108 -3.31 -30.80 28.17
C GLY A 108 -4.69 -30.29 27.80
N ASP A 109 -5.73 -31.13 27.95
CA ASP A 109 -7.07 -30.62 28.23
C ASP A 109 -7.08 -30.14 29.68
N ASP A 110 -7.52 -28.90 29.92
CA ASP A 110 -8.25 -28.57 31.14
C ASP A 110 -9.12 -27.33 30.87
N THR A 111 -10.42 -27.60 30.78
CA THR A 111 -11.48 -26.61 30.88
C THR A 111 -11.86 -26.50 32.35
N PRO A 112 -12.15 -25.29 32.85
CA PRO A 112 -13.40 -25.15 33.58
C PRO A 112 -14.22 -23.95 33.08
N ALA A 113 -15.49 -24.23 32.85
CA ALA A 113 -16.55 -23.25 32.77
C ALA A 113 -17.04 -22.87 34.19
N ALA A 114 -17.80 -21.76 34.23
CA ALA A 114 -18.47 -21.10 35.37
C ALA A 114 -17.62 -19.97 36.00
N VAL A 115 -18.10 -18.73 36.15
CA VAL A 115 -19.44 -18.26 36.49
C VAL A 115 -19.71 -16.88 35.85
N VAL A 116 -20.95 -16.70 35.39
CA VAL A 116 -21.57 -15.41 35.03
C VAL A 116 -21.59 -14.47 36.24
N ARG A 117 -21.01 -13.27 36.11
CA ARG A 117 -21.47 -12.09 36.84
C ARG A 117 -21.68 -10.94 35.89
N GLN A 118 -22.96 -10.70 35.62
CA GLN A 118 -23.53 -9.53 34.99
C GLN A 118 -23.74 -8.46 36.07
N ALA A 119 -23.24 -7.24 35.86
CA ALA A 119 -23.64 -6.06 36.62
C ALA A 119 -23.53 -4.82 35.71
N SER A 120 -24.69 -4.43 35.17
CA SER A 120 -25.21 -3.08 34.90
C SER A 120 -24.27 -1.93 34.51
N ALA A 121 -24.46 -1.41 33.30
CA ALA A 121 -24.32 0.02 32.96
C ALA A 121 -25.49 0.83 33.59
N PRO A 122 -25.54 2.18 33.63
CA PRO A 122 -24.82 3.15 32.78
C PRO A 122 -24.29 4.44 33.48
N ALA A 123 -23.44 5.23 32.80
CA ALA A 123 -23.48 6.70 32.75
C ALA A 123 -22.39 7.30 31.83
N VAL A 124 -22.82 8.24 30.99
CA VAL A 124 -22.06 9.27 30.23
C VAL A 124 -22.85 10.58 30.49
N PRO A 125 -22.38 11.85 30.36
CA PRO A 125 -21.07 12.51 30.07
C PRO A 125 -20.74 13.60 31.18
N PRO A 126 -19.91 14.69 31.02
CA PRO A 126 -19.17 15.23 29.87
C PRO A 126 -17.70 15.65 30.06
N SER A 127 -17.09 15.88 28.89
CA SER A 127 -15.91 16.69 28.57
C SER A 127 -15.51 17.80 29.56
N ALA A 128 -14.24 17.81 29.98
CA ALA A 128 -13.44 19.03 30.07
C ALA A 128 -11.93 18.68 29.98
N ALA A 129 -11.22 19.45 29.16
CA ALA A 129 -9.76 19.57 29.13
C ALA A 129 -9.21 19.95 30.54
N SER A 130 -7.95 19.78 30.93
CA SER A 130 -6.72 20.20 30.27
C SER A 130 -5.49 19.77 31.10
N VAL A 131 -4.38 19.55 30.41
CA VAL A 131 -2.95 19.79 30.73
C VAL A 131 -2.24 19.27 32.01
N ASP A 132 -1.02 18.80 31.72
CA ASP A 132 0.22 18.79 32.51
C ASP A 132 0.46 17.77 33.63
N ALA A 133 1.27 16.76 33.30
CA ALA A 133 2.55 16.50 33.99
C ALA A 133 3.37 15.42 33.26
N LEU A 134 4.52 15.83 32.73
CA LEU A 134 5.79 15.08 32.60
C LEU A 134 5.71 13.57 32.91
N GLY A 135 5.50 12.76 31.88
CA GLY A 135 5.64 11.31 31.93
C GLY A 135 6.37 10.81 30.69
N LEU A 136 7.68 10.62 30.82
CA LEU A 136 8.54 9.90 29.88
C LEU A 136 8.06 8.45 29.67
N GLN A 137 7.00 8.23 28.88
CA GLN A 137 6.68 6.89 28.39
C GLN A 137 7.39 6.65 27.06
N ARG A 138 8.62 6.14 27.19
CA ARG A 138 9.34 5.46 26.12
C ARG A 138 8.42 4.41 25.50
N VAL A 139 8.05 4.60 24.24
CA VAL A 139 7.60 3.49 23.40
C VAL A 139 8.73 2.45 23.41
N PRO A 140 8.47 1.16 23.69
CA PRO A 140 9.50 0.14 23.65
C PRO A 140 10.11 0.11 22.26
N ALA A 141 11.41 0.40 22.20
CA ALA A 141 12.22 0.31 21.00
C ALA A 141 12.17 -1.13 20.47
N GLY A 142 11.63 -1.30 19.26
CA GLY A 142 11.80 -2.54 18.53
C GLY A 142 13.29 -2.84 18.38
N LYS A 143 13.66 -4.11 18.52
CA LYS A 143 15.06 -4.56 18.43
C LYS A 143 15.70 -4.06 17.14
N ARG A 144 16.88 -3.47 17.28
CA ARG A 144 17.63 -2.79 16.22
C ARG A 144 17.97 -3.79 15.10
N GLY A 145 17.56 -3.50 13.87
CA GLY A 145 17.90 -4.29 12.68
C GLY A 145 16.90 -5.41 12.31
N GLU A 146 15.82 -5.60 13.07
CA GLU A 146 14.77 -6.55 12.68
C GLU A 146 13.94 -6.01 11.51
N PRO A 147 13.68 -6.82 10.47
CA PRO A 147 12.88 -6.40 9.32
C PRO A 147 11.45 -6.06 9.77
N VAL A 148 10.88 -5.02 9.19
CA VAL A 148 9.49 -4.61 9.44
C VAL A 148 8.56 -5.61 8.75
N LEU A 149 7.80 -6.37 9.55
CA LEU A 149 6.65 -7.13 9.09
C LEU A 149 5.40 -6.25 9.20
N PHE A 150 4.98 -5.71 8.06
CA PHE A 150 3.75 -4.92 7.96
C PHE A 150 2.61 -5.84 7.54
N GLN A 151 1.60 -5.95 8.41
CA GLN A 151 0.36 -6.68 8.15
C GLN A 151 -0.82 -5.72 8.15
N VAL A 152 -1.70 -5.88 7.17
CA VAL A 152 -2.94 -5.12 7.08
C VAL A 152 -4.11 -6.06 6.79
N LYS A 153 -5.23 -5.83 7.45
CA LYS A 153 -6.52 -6.46 7.15
C LYS A 153 -7.50 -5.39 6.71
N ALA A 154 -8.13 -5.59 5.55
CA ALA A 154 -9.25 -4.77 5.12
C ALA A 154 -10.53 -5.20 5.84
N VAL A 155 -11.22 -4.25 6.44
CA VAL A 155 -12.54 -4.41 7.08
C VAL A 155 -13.65 -4.00 6.13
N ARG A 156 -13.34 -3.20 5.11
CA ARG A 156 -14.23 -2.84 3.99
C ARG A 156 -13.39 -2.77 2.71
N PRO A 157 -14.02 -2.83 1.52
CA PRO A 157 -13.30 -2.62 0.28
C PRO A 157 -12.66 -1.24 0.26
N ALA A 158 -11.33 -1.16 0.11
CA ALA A 158 -10.62 0.12 0.05
C ALA A 158 -9.28 -0.01 -0.68
N TRP A 159 -8.86 1.09 -1.32
CA TRP A 159 -7.60 1.15 -2.03
C TRP A 159 -6.41 1.25 -1.05
N LEU A 160 -5.32 0.55 -1.37
CA LEU A 160 -4.08 0.57 -0.61
C LEU A 160 -2.87 0.60 -1.57
N ASP A 161 -1.92 1.48 -1.29
CA ASP A 161 -0.58 1.49 -1.91
C ASP A 161 0.48 1.31 -0.82
N VAL A 162 1.37 0.33 -1.03
CA VAL A 162 2.45 -0.02 -0.12
C VAL A 162 3.75 0.07 -0.90
N ARG A 163 4.70 0.86 -0.38
CA ARG A 163 6.03 1.05 -0.94
C ARG A 163 7.08 0.77 0.12
N GLU A 164 8.21 0.20 -0.28
CA GLU A 164 9.39 0.12 0.58
C GLU A 164 10.01 1.52 0.74
N ALA A 165 10.75 1.76 1.84
CA ALA A 165 11.44 3.03 2.06
C ALA A 165 12.40 3.43 0.92
N GLY A 166 12.89 2.46 0.14
CA GLY A 166 13.69 2.70 -1.08
C GLY A 166 12.89 3.04 -2.34
N GLY A 167 11.58 3.25 -2.24
CA GLY A 167 10.72 3.65 -3.36
C GLY A 167 10.09 2.52 -4.17
N ARG A 168 10.61 1.28 -4.04
CA ARG A 168 10.04 0.09 -4.70
C ARG A 168 8.61 -0.17 -4.22
N ARG A 169 7.66 -0.25 -5.14
CA ARG A 169 6.25 -0.55 -4.84
C ARG A 169 6.09 -2.05 -4.52
N LEU A 170 5.52 -2.34 -3.35
CA LEU A 170 5.24 -3.69 -2.86
C LEU A 170 3.80 -4.12 -3.17
N PHE A 171 2.87 -3.17 -3.21
CA PHE A 171 1.47 -3.39 -3.56
C PHE A 171 0.80 -2.08 -4.00
N SER A 172 -0.16 -2.15 -4.91
CA SER A 172 -1.07 -1.05 -5.22
C SER A 172 -2.34 -1.62 -5.84
N GLY A 173 -3.47 -1.42 -5.17
CA GLY A 173 -4.75 -1.90 -5.68
C GLY A 173 -5.86 -1.83 -4.65
N MET A 174 -7.04 -2.28 -5.05
CA MET A 174 -8.19 -2.43 -4.16
C MET A 174 -7.97 -3.66 -3.28
N MET A 175 -8.12 -3.50 -1.96
CA MET A 175 -8.24 -4.61 -1.03
C MET A 175 -9.71 -4.91 -0.79
N GLU A 176 -10.08 -6.18 -0.90
CA GLU A 176 -11.42 -6.66 -0.58
C GLU A 176 -11.60 -6.84 0.93
N GLU A 177 -12.84 -6.76 1.39
CA GLU A 177 -13.18 -6.98 2.79
C GLU A 177 -12.72 -8.37 3.28
N GLY A 178 -12.22 -8.42 4.51
CA GLY A 178 -11.69 -9.63 5.14
C GLY A 178 -10.27 -10.00 4.68
N LYS A 179 -9.82 -9.52 3.51
CA LYS A 179 -8.50 -9.83 2.96
C LYS A 179 -7.40 -9.30 3.87
N THR A 180 -6.44 -10.18 4.16
CA THR A 180 -5.26 -9.87 4.96
C THR A 180 -4.02 -10.00 4.08
N SER A 181 -3.10 -9.05 4.18
CA SER A 181 -1.85 -9.06 3.43
C SER A 181 -0.69 -8.70 4.34
N VAL A 182 0.47 -9.32 4.07
CA VAL A 182 1.68 -9.19 4.88
C VAL A 182 2.87 -8.93 3.97
N TRP A 183 3.68 -7.93 4.31
CA TRP A 183 4.91 -7.60 3.61
C TRP A 183 6.07 -7.46 4.59
N LYS A 184 7.25 -7.89 4.15
CA LYS A 184 8.50 -7.80 4.90
C LYS A 184 9.42 -6.78 4.22
N ALA A 185 9.83 -5.74 4.96
CA ALA A 185 10.74 -4.71 4.45
C ALA A 185 11.90 -4.48 5.40
N LYS A 186 13.12 -4.28 4.88
CA LYS A 186 14.33 -4.13 5.72
C LYS A 186 14.40 -2.76 6.39
N LYS A 187 14.10 -1.70 5.64
CA LYS A 187 14.19 -0.30 6.10
C LYS A 187 12.86 0.29 6.55
N GLY A 188 11.75 -0.41 6.27
CA GLY A 188 10.40 0.06 6.52
C GLY A 188 9.54 0.18 5.27
N VAL A 189 8.27 0.51 5.49
CA VAL A 189 7.28 0.71 4.44
C VAL A 189 6.62 2.09 4.57
N LYS A 190 6.32 2.72 3.44
CA LYS A 190 5.41 3.85 3.33
C LYS A 190 4.10 3.32 2.75
N VAL A 191 3.00 3.62 3.41
CA VAL A 191 1.68 3.08 3.09
C VAL A 191 0.71 4.22 2.93
N THR A 192 -0.01 4.24 1.81
CA THR A 192 -1.10 5.17 1.56
C THR A 192 -2.41 4.41 1.58
N PHE A 193 -3.28 4.79 2.51
CA PHE A 193 -4.61 4.22 2.68
C PHE A 193 -5.61 5.13 1.99
N GLY A 194 -6.43 4.59 1.09
CA GLY A 194 -7.52 5.33 0.43
C GLY A 194 -8.69 5.63 1.36
N ASP A 195 -8.88 4.82 2.40
CA ASP A 195 -9.84 5.04 3.50
C ASP A 195 -9.17 4.59 4.80
N GLY A 196 -8.82 5.55 5.66
CA GLY A 196 -8.16 5.28 6.94
C GLY A 196 -8.96 4.38 7.87
N GLY A 197 -10.30 4.43 7.82
CA GLY A 197 -11.20 3.64 8.66
C GLY A 197 -11.47 2.23 8.13
N ALA A 198 -11.04 1.92 6.90
CA ALA A 198 -11.30 0.63 6.27
C ALA A 198 -10.27 -0.45 6.60
N PHE A 199 -9.21 -0.14 7.37
CA PHE A 199 -8.12 -1.07 7.63
C PHE A 199 -7.82 -1.28 9.11
N ARG A 200 -7.30 -2.47 9.44
CA ARG A 200 -6.64 -2.78 10.71
C ARG A 200 -5.17 -3.08 10.43
N VAL A 201 -4.27 -2.37 11.09
CA VAL A 201 -2.83 -2.44 10.86
C VAL A 201 -2.14 -3.13 12.02
N ARG A 202 -1.21 -4.03 11.70
CA ARG A 202 -0.28 -4.64 12.65
C ARG A 202 1.15 -4.51 12.12
N VAL A 203 2.09 -4.15 12.98
CA VAL A 203 3.51 -4.02 12.62
C VAL A 203 4.36 -4.79 13.62
N ASN A 204 5.18 -5.72 13.15
CA ASN A 204 6.01 -6.58 13.98
C ASN A 204 5.21 -7.26 15.11
N GLY A 205 4.01 -7.74 14.78
CA GLY A 205 3.08 -8.36 15.74
C GLY A 205 2.31 -7.38 16.64
N LYS A 206 2.72 -6.11 16.73
CA LYS A 206 2.01 -5.07 17.49
C LYS A 206 0.79 -4.58 16.72
N ASN A 207 -0.39 -4.69 17.34
CA ASN A 207 -1.62 -4.14 16.77
C ASN A 207 -1.63 -2.61 16.94
N LEU A 208 -1.69 -1.89 15.82
CA LEU A 208 -1.77 -0.42 15.80
C LEU A 208 -3.21 0.08 15.61
N GLY A 209 -4.16 -0.85 15.41
CA GLY A 209 -5.55 -0.51 15.23
C GLY A 209 -5.82 0.12 13.86
N THR A 210 -6.68 1.12 13.85
CA THR A 210 -7.13 1.80 12.64
C THR A 210 -6.15 2.91 12.26
N PRO A 211 -5.68 3.00 11.01
CA PRO A 211 -4.67 3.98 10.63
C PRO A 211 -5.19 5.44 10.60
N GLY A 212 -6.52 5.64 10.54
CA GLY A 212 -7.16 6.94 10.73
C GLY A 212 -8.69 6.90 10.60
N PRO A 213 -9.35 8.06 10.47
CA PRO A 213 -10.80 8.16 10.31
C PRO A 213 -11.30 7.53 9.00
N SER A 214 -12.57 7.09 9.02
CA SER A 214 -13.25 6.58 7.82
C SER A 214 -13.36 7.65 6.73
N GLY A 215 -13.14 7.27 5.48
CA GLY A 215 -13.23 8.14 4.30
C GLY A 215 -12.04 9.07 4.08
N GLN A 216 -11.06 9.11 4.99
CA GLN A 216 -9.89 9.96 4.86
C GLN A 216 -8.74 9.20 4.19
N VAL A 217 -8.20 9.77 3.10
CA VAL A 217 -6.94 9.31 2.50
C VAL A 217 -5.78 9.78 3.38
N LEU A 218 -4.90 8.87 3.78
CA LEU A 218 -3.74 9.21 4.61
C LEU A 218 -2.52 8.36 4.28
N SER A 219 -1.34 8.92 4.49
CA SER A 219 -0.07 8.22 4.33
C SER A 219 0.62 8.04 5.68
N ARG A 220 1.12 6.83 5.96
CA ARG A 220 1.90 6.49 7.15
C ARG A 220 3.18 5.79 6.76
N SER A 221 4.24 6.06 7.50
CA SER A 221 5.51 5.34 7.36
C SER A 221 5.75 4.49 8.60
N TYR A 222 6.04 3.21 8.38
CA TYR A 222 6.36 2.23 9.42
C TYR A 222 7.80 1.77 9.19
N GLY A 223 8.73 2.33 9.95
CA GLY A 223 10.16 2.05 9.86
C GLY A 223 10.68 1.19 11.01
N THR A 224 11.90 0.71 10.85
CA THR A 224 12.73 0.37 12.02
C THR A 224 13.06 1.70 12.70
N SER A 225 12.65 1.89 13.95
CA SER A 225 12.74 3.18 14.63
C SER A 225 14.14 3.80 14.50
N ALA A 226 14.24 4.94 13.80
CA ALA A 226 15.45 5.74 13.72
C ALA A 226 15.10 7.24 13.77
N ARG A 227 15.23 7.76 15.00
CA ARG A 227 15.57 9.14 15.44
C ARG A 227 14.61 10.29 15.06
N GLU A 228 14.01 10.85 16.11
CA GLU A 228 13.44 12.20 16.17
C GLU A 228 14.58 13.23 16.08
N PRO A 229 14.51 14.24 15.18
CA PRO A 229 15.45 15.35 15.18
C PRO A 229 15.23 16.22 16.42
N ARG A 230 16.33 16.66 17.02
CA ARG A 230 16.41 17.53 18.20
C ARG A 230 15.78 18.89 17.97
#